data_AF-A0A3N9WP10-F1
#
_entry.id   AF-A0A3N9WP10-F1
#
_cell.length_a   1.000
_cell.length_b   1.000
_cell.length_c   1.000
_cell.angle_alpha   90.00
_cell.angle_beta   90.00
_cell.angle_gamma   90.00
#
_symmetry.space_group_name_H-M   'P 1'
#
loop_
_entity.id
_entity.type
_entity.pdbx_description
1 polymer ?
#
loop_
_entity_poly.entity_id
_entity_poly.type
_entity_poly.pdbx_seq_one_letter_code
_entity_poly.pdbx_strand_id
1 'polypeptide(L)'
;MRLAALRYAVPPGLPSRTGCDACGAPVGLTHPWPALGPAARCGHCRARVGPPPATVELAVLAAAVLLALAGPPGGALPALIWWLGWTIPAILVDLAVHRLPDRLTVPAAAGTWLLLGVAALDADPEHWLRAVIGGAGLAFFFASTAVLLGRRGFGLGDAKLALSVGALLGWYGWPVLLFGLVLTFGLSALVSLGLLATRRANWSTHLPFGPFLLIGTTAALLLAT
;
A
#
# COMPACT_ATOMS: atom_id res chain seq x y z
N MET A 1 -2.01 13.17 0.46
CA MET A 1 -1.46 11.95 -0.15
C MET A 1 -0.13 12.19 -0.88
N ARG A 2 -0.08 13.06 -1.91
CA ARG A 2 1.18 13.39 -2.63
C ARG A 2 2.33 13.93 -1.76
N LEU A 3 2.02 14.81 -0.80
CA LEU A 3 3.03 15.31 0.15
C LEU A 3 3.67 14.19 0.98
N ALA A 4 2.90 13.16 1.34
CA ALA A 4 3.43 12.03 2.11
C ALA A 4 4.37 11.16 1.25
N ALA A 5 3.99 10.89 0.00
CA ALA A 5 4.86 10.18 -0.95
C ALA A 5 6.18 10.93 -1.15
N LEU A 6 6.13 12.26 -1.33
CA LEU A 6 7.32 13.10 -1.41
C LEU A 6 8.17 13.05 -0.13
N ARG A 7 7.53 13.22 1.03
CA ARG A 7 8.22 13.37 2.32
C ARG A 7 8.94 12.10 2.76
N TYR A 8 8.38 10.94 2.42
CA TYR A 8 8.88 9.64 2.85
C TYR A 8 9.67 8.87 1.79
N ALA A 9 9.72 9.33 0.55
CA ALA A 9 10.64 8.83 -0.48
C ALA A 9 12.09 9.27 -0.23
N VAL A 10 12.64 8.81 0.91
CA VAL A 10 14.03 9.02 1.33
C VAL A 10 14.66 7.68 1.73
N PRO A 11 15.95 7.45 1.42
CA PRO A 11 16.65 6.25 1.83
C PRO A 11 16.60 5.99 3.36
N PRO A 12 16.76 4.72 3.79
CA PRO A 12 16.82 4.38 5.20
C PRO A 12 17.92 5.15 5.95
N GLY A 13 17.63 5.59 7.18
CA GLY A 13 18.58 6.33 8.02
C GLY A 13 18.62 7.84 7.79
N LEU A 14 17.99 8.35 6.73
CA LEU A 14 17.89 9.79 6.47
C LEU A 14 16.59 10.38 7.04
N PRO A 15 16.61 11.67 7.47
CA PRO A 15 15.41 12.36 7.92
C PRO A 15 14.40 12.51 6.78
N SER A 16 13.12 12.61 7.13
CA SER A 16 12.05 12.85 6.15
C SER A 16 12.33 14.13 5.36
N ARG A 17 12.07 14.12 4.06
CA ARG A 17 12.30 15.27 3.19
C ARG A 17 11.45 16.47 3.61
N THR A 18 12.09 17.63 3.77
CA THR A 18 11.45 18.92 4.13
C THR A 18 11.69 20.02 3.10
N GLY A 19 12.42 19.74 2.02
CA GLY A 19 12.77 20.70 0.99
C GLY A 19 12.90 20.09 -0.40
N CYS A 20 13.11 20.95 -1.39
CA CYS A 20 13.38 20.56 -2.77
C CYS A 20 14.82 20.04 -2.94
N ASP A 21 15.01 18.92 -3.65
CA ASP A 21 16.35 18.34 -3.88
C ASP A 21 17.29 19.25 -4.69
N ALA A 22 16.72 20.10 -5.54
CA ALA A 22 17.51 20.94 -6.44
C ALA A 22 17.96 22.26 -5.81
N CYS A 23 17.17 22.84 -4.91
CA CYS A 23 17.43 24.20 -4.39
C CYS A 23 17.23 24.36 -2.88
N GLY A 24 16.82 23.32 -2.15
CA GLY A 24 16.59 23.38 -0.72
C GLY A 24 15.37 24.18 -0.27
N ALA A 25 14.62 24.80 -1.19
CA ALA A 25 13.42 25.56 -0.85
C ALA A 25 12.43 24.68 -0.05
N PRO A 26 11.81 25.21 1.03
CA PRO A 26 11.00 24.42 1.93
C PRO A 26 9.76 23.85 1.21
N VAL A 27 9.53 22.55 1.41
CA VAL A 27 8.35 21.84 0.92
C VAL A 27 7.74 21.07 2.09
N GLY A 28 6.54 21.46 2.49
CA GLY A 28 5.90 20.94 3.69
C GLY A 28 4.48 21.45 3.84
N LEU A 29 3.90 21.28 5.03
CA LEU A 29 2.54 21.75 5.31
C LEU A 29 2.44 23.28 5.29
N THR A 30 3.53 23.99 5.59
CA THR A 30 3.61 25.46 5.53
C THR A 30 3.71 25.98 4.10
N HIS A 31 4.31 25.20 3.19
CA HIS A 31 4.38 25.47 1.76
C HIS A 31 3.90 24.24 0.98
N PRO A 32 2.57 24.02 0.93
CA PRO A 32 2.01 22.79 0.38
C PRO A 32 1.91 22.80 -1.14
N TRP A 33 1.86 23.98 -1.76
CA TRP A 33 1.66 24.18 -3.20
C TRP A 33 2.67 23.44 -4.09
N PRO A 34 3.98 23.36 -3.76
CA PRO A 34 4.91 22.56 -4.55
C PRO A 34 4.56 21.06 -4.63
N ALA A 35 3.95 20.52 -3.56
CA ALA A 35 3.61 19.10 -3.45
C ALA A 35 2.16 18.77 -3.83
N LEU A 36 1.23 19.68 -3.56
CA LEU A 36 -0.21 19.49 -3.82
C LEU A 36 -0.68 20.18 -5.11
N GLY A 37 0.05 21.18 -5.58
CA GLY A 37 -0.33 21.97 -6.75
C GLY A 37 -0.38 21.15 -8.04
N PRO A 38 -1.09 21.66 -9.07
CA PRO A 38 -1.29 20.98 -10.35
C PRO A 38 0.00 20.84 -11.17
N ALA A 39 1.05 21.59 -10.84
CA ALA A 39 2.33 21.48 -11.52
C ALA A 39 3.26 20.41 -10.90
N ALA A 40 3.05 20.04 -9.63
CA ALA A 40 4.00 19.20 -8.86
C ALA A 40 5.44 19.71 -8.97
N ARG A 41 5.66 21.03 -8.87
CA ARG A 41 6.95 21.68 -9.11
C ARG A 41 7.29 22.64 -7.98
N CYS A 42 8.59 22.78 -7.73
CA CYS A 42 9.10 23.78 -6.79
C CYS A 42 8.73 25.20 -7.26
N GLY A 43 8.23 26.04 -6.35
CA GLY A 43 7.93 27.44 -6.66
C GLY A 43 9.17 28.28 -6.96
N HIS A 44 10.35 27.86 -6.50
CA HIS A 44 11.61 28.59 -6.69
C HIS A 44 12.37 28.15 -7.95
N CYS A 45 12.73 26.86 -8.05
CA CYS A 45 13.57 26.35 -9.15
C CYS A 45 12.77 25.61 -10.26
N ARG A 46 11.45 25.47 -10.12
CA ARG A 46 10.57 24.72 -11.04
C ARG A 46 10.92 23.23 -11.27
N ALA A 47 11.89 22.69 -10.54
CA ALA A 47 12.16 21.26 -10.53
C ALA A 47 10.92 20.47 -10.12
N ARG A 48 10.74 19.26 -10.67
CA ARG A 48 9.62 18.39 -10.30
C ARG A 48 9.79 17.92 -8.86
N VAL A 49 8.74 18.02 -8.08
CA VAL A 49 8.70 17.69 -6.67
C VAL A 49 7.69 16.56 -6.47
N GLY A 50 8.20 15.34 -6.34
CA GLY A 50 7.40 14.15 -6.07
C GLY A 50 6.66 13.60 -7.30
N PRO A 51 5.64 12.75 -7.09
CA PRO A 51 4.91 12.11 -8.18
C PRO A 51 4.14 13.12 -9.04
N PRO A 52 3.86 12.78 -10.32
CA PRO A 52 3.09 13.64 -11.20
C PRO A 52 1.75 14.07 -10.59
N PRO A 53 1.25 15.25 -10.95
CA PRO A 53 -0.01 15.74 -10.42
C PRO A 53 -1.17 14.79 -10.75
N ALA A 54 -2.13 14.69 -9.84
CA ALA A 54 -3.34 13.89 -9.94
C ALA A 54 -3.16 12.36 -10.04
N THR A 55 -1.95 11.81 -10.15
CA THR A 55 -1.80 10.34 -10.32
C THR A 55 -2.26 9.56 -9.09
N VAL A 56 -1.88 10.03 -7.89
CA VAL A 56 -2.28 9.41 -6.63
C VAL A 56 -3.77 9.59 -6.39
N GLU A 57 -4.25 10.82 -6.59
CA GLU A 57 -5.66 11.16 -6.37
C GLU A 57 -6.58 10.39 -7.32
N LEU A 58 -6.24 10.32 -8.61
CA LEU A 58 -7.01 9.58 -9.60
C LEU A 58 -6.94 8.07 -9.37
N ALA A 59 -5.80 7.52 -8.95
CA ALA A 59 -5.70 6.09 -8.63
C ALA A 59 -6.58 5.73 -7.42
N VAL A 60 -6.55 6.54 -6.36
CA VAL A 60 -7.41 6.35 -5.17
C VAL A 60 -8.87 6.50 -5.54
N LEU A 61 -9.21 7.56 -6.29
CA LEU A 61 -10.59 7.84 -6.70
C LEU A 61 -11.13 6.72 -7.59
N ALA A 62 -10.37 6.30 -8.60
CA ALA A 62 -10.78 5.22 -9.49
C ALA A 62 -10.99 3.91 -8.74
N ALA A 63 -10.05 3.52 -7.86
CA ALA A 63 -10.19 2.32 -7.05
C ALA A 63 -11.39 2.39 -6.10
N ALA A 64 -11.59 3.54 -5.44
CA ALA A 64 -12.72 3.77 -4.54
C ALA A 64 -14.06 3.75 -5.28
N VAL A 65 -14.14 4.36 -6.46
CA VAL A 65 -15.35 4.35 -7.30
C VAL A 65 -15.65 2.94 -7.78
N LEU A 66 -14.66 2.20 -8.27
CA LEU A 66 -14.86 0.82 -8.72
C LEU A 66 -15.36 -0.07 -7.57
N LEU A 67 -14.78 0.04 -6.38
CA LEU A 67 -15.24 -0.70 -5.21
C LEU A 67 -16.63 -0.26 -4.75
N ALA A 68 -16.94 1.04 -4.79
CA ALA A 68 -18.27 1.54 -4.44
C ALA A 68 -19.34 1.06 -5.43
N LEU A 69 -19.01 1.00 -6.73
CA LEU A 69 -19.89 0.47 -7.77
C LEU A 69 -20.07 -1.05 -7.67
N ALA A 70 -19.04 -1.78 -7.27
CA ALA A 70 -19.13 -3.22 -7.02
C ALA A 70 -20.01 -3.55 -5.80
N GLY A 71 -20.19 -2.58 -4.88
CA GLY A 71 -21.14 -2.71 -3.77
C GLY A 71 -20.85 -3.87 -2.81
N PRO A 72 -19.61 -4.00 -2.28
CA PRO A 72 -19.26 -5.10 -1.41
C PRO A 72 -20.22 -5.23 -0.22
N PRO A 73 -20.76 -6.43 0.05
CA PRO A 73 -21.59 -6.65 1.22
C PRO A 73 -20.81 -6.52 2.53
N GLY A 74 -21.52 -6.32 3.64
CA GLY A 74 -20.95 -6.39 4.99
C GLY A 74 -20.24 -5.13 5.49
N GLY A 75 -20.62 -3.94 5.00
CA GLY A 75 -20.24 -2.67 5.65
C GLY A 75 -18.74 -2.30 5.64
N ALA A 76 -17.89 -3.10 4.99
CA ALA A 76 -16.43 -2.91 4.99
C ALA A 76 -15.92 -1.83 4.00
N LEU A 77 -16.81 -1.21 3.21
CA LEU A 77 -16.45 -0.16 2.25
C LEU A 77 -15.66 1.02 2.86
N PRO A 78 -16.01 1.55 4.05
CA PRO A 78 -15.21 2.59 4.70
C PRO A 78 -13.78 2.10 5.03
N ALA A 79 -13.63 0.85 5.47
CA ALA A 79 -12.32 0.27 5.77
C ALA A 79 -11.45 0.14 4.50
N LEU A 80 -12.07 -0.20 3.37
CA LEU A 80 -11.41 -0.28 2.07
C LEU A 80 -10.95 1.10 1.56
N ILE A 81 -11.83 2.10 1.61
CA ILE A 81 -11.51 3.47 1.18
C ILE A 81 -10.39 4.05 2.06
N TRP A 82 -10.50 3.85 3.38
CA TRP A 82 -9.44 4.24 4.32
C TRP A 82 -8.11 3.59 3.92
N TRP A 83 -8.11 2.28 3.75
CA TRP A 83 -6.92 1.51 3.41
C TRP A 83 -6.27 2.03 2.12
N LEU A 84 -7.03 2.20 1.03
CA LEU A 84 -6.55 2.74 -0.25
C LEU A 84 -5.88 4.11 -0.10
N GLY A 85 -6.45 4.98 0.74
CA GLY A 85 -5.93 6.32 0.96
C GLY A 85 -4.53 6.36 1.58
N TRP A 86 -4.16 5.32 2.32
CA TRP A 86 -2.84 5.20 2.95
C TRP A 86 -1.87 4.32 2.17
N THR A 87 -2.36 3.25 1.52
CA THR A 87 -1.51 2.29 0.81
C THR A 87 -1.06 2.78 -0.56
N ILE A 88 -1.88 3.54 -1.29
CA ILE A 88 -1.47 4.09 -2.60
C ILE A 88 -0.27 5.05 -2.46
N PRO A 89 -0.25 6.01 -1.50
CA PRO A 89 0.95 6.79 -1.23
C PRO A 89 2.13 5.94 -0.78
N ALA A 90 1.89 4.89 0.01
CA ALA A 90 2.95 4.01 0.50
C ALA A 90 3.63 3.24 -0.63
N ILE A 91 2.89 2.84 -1.66
CA ILE A 91 3.42 2.17 -2.85
C ILE A 91 4.32 3.08 -3.66
N LEU A 92 4.00 4.36 -3.77
CA LEU A 92 4.89 5.30 -4.45
C LEU A 92 6.21 5.48 -3.70
N VAL A 93 6.18 5.42 -2.38
CA VAL A 93 7.40 5.39 -1.56
C VAL A 93 8.14 4.06 -1.78
N ASP A 94 7.42 2.94 -1.83
CA ASP A 94 8.00 1.62 -2.05
C ASP A 94 8.69 1.50 -3.41
N LEU A 95 8.04 1.98 -4.48
CA LEU A 95 8.63 2.03 -5.82
C LEU A 95 9.85 2.95 -5.91
N ALA A 96 9.91 4.00 -5.09
CA ALA A 96 11.01 4.97 -5.11
C ALA A 96 12.22 4.53 -4.28
N VAL A 97 12.00 3.91 -3.11
CA VAL A 97 13.06 3.63 -2.13
C VAL A 97 13.00 2.21 -1.54
N HIS A 98 12.19 1.31 -2.09
CA HIS A 98 11.99 -0.08 -1.63
C HIS A 98 11.74 -0.17 -0.12
N ARG A 99 10.87 0.70 0.38
CA ARG A 99 10.52 0.81 1.79
C ARG A 99 9.08 1.20 1.99
N LEU A 100 8.40 0.49 2.89
CA LEU A 100 7.13 0.91 3.46
C LEU A 100 7.36 1.66 4.79
N PRO A 101 7.07 2.97 4.87
CA PRO A 101 7.23 3.73 6.10
C PRO A 101 6.10 3.42 7.09
N ASP A 102 6.48 3.20 8.35
CA ASP A 102 5.54 2.94 9.46
C ASP A 102 4.47 4.02 9.61
N ARG A 103 4.82 5.26 9.30
CA ARG A 103 3.89 6.41 9.34
C ARG A 103 2.76 6.33 8.32
N LEU A 104 2.83 5.41 7.35
CA LEU A 104 1.75 5.12 6.41
C LEU A 104 1.10 3.77 6.69
N THR A 105 1.89 2.74 7.01
CA THR A 105 1.36 1.39 7.22
C THR A 105 0.61 1.24 8.55
N VAL A 106 1.06 1.90 9.61
CA VAL A 106 0.38 1.84 10.92
C VAL A 106 -0.99 2.50 10.88
N PRO A 107 -1.16 3.73 10.36
CA PRO A 107 -2.49 4.32 10.22
C PRO A 107 -3.39 3.51 9.27
N ALA A 108 -2.83 2.95 8.19
CA ALA A 108 -3.58 2.06 7.29
C ALA A 108 -4.18 0.89 8.07
N ALA A 109 -3.34 0.13 8.78
CA ALA A 109 -3.81 -1.00 9.57
C ALA A 109 -4.76 -0.56 10.69
N ALA A 110 -4.38 0.41 11.52
CA ALA A 110 -5.19 0.83 12.66
C ALA A 110 -6.62 1.24 12.25
N GLY A 111 -6.76 2.05 11.19
CA GLY A 111 -8.09 2.44 10.72
C GLY A 111 -8.84 1.30 10.02
N THR A 112 -8.17 0.42 9.28
CA THR A 112 -8.81 -0.79 8.72
C THR A 112 -9.40 -1.66 9.83
N TRP A 113 -8.64 -1.95 10.88
CA TRP A 113 -9.11 -2.77 12.00
C TRP A 113 -10.23 -2.10 12.79
N LEU A 114 -10.12 -0.79 13.03
CA LEU A 114 -11.18 -0.02 13.69
C LEU A 114 -12.47 -0.05 12.87
N LEU A 115 -12.40 0.23 11.58
CA LEU A 115 -13.57 0.31 10.72
C LEU A 115 -14.20 -1.07 10.45
N LEU A 116 -13.41 -2.12 10.32
CA LEU A 116 -13.93 -3.49 10.28
C LEU A 116 -14.55 -3.89 11.62
N GLY A 117 -13.98 -3.44 12.75
CA GLY A 117 -14.54 -3.68 14.08
C GLY A 117 -15.89 -2.99 14.28
N VAL A 118 -16.05 -1.78 13.75
CA VAL A 118 -17.35 -1.08 13.71
C VAL A 118 -18.33 -1.82 12.79
N ALA A 119 -17.89 -2.23 11.59
CA ALA A 119 -18.74 -3.00 10.68
C ALA A 119 -19.19 -4.35 11.28
N ALA A 120 -18.37 -4.94 12.14
CA ALA A 120 -18.67 -6.20 12.82
C ALA A 120 -19.79 -6.10 13.86
N LEU A 121 -20.19 -4.89 14.27
CA LEU A 121 -21.31 -4.70 15.19
C LEU A 121 -22.65 -5.11 14.57
N ASP A 122 -22.78 -4.95 13.24
CA ASP A 122 -24.00 -5.25 12.48
C ASP A 122 -23.85 -6.48 11.56
N ALA A 123 -22.68 -7.12 11.51
CA ALA A 123 -22.35 -8.24 10.62
C ALA A 123 -22.22 -9.57 11.38
N ASP A 124 -22.26 -10.70 10.66
CA ASP A 124 -22.05 -12.01 11.29
C ASP A 124 -20.66 -12.11 11.94
N PRO A 125 -20.54 -12.65 13.17
CA PRO A 125 -19.27 -12.79 13.88
C PRO A 125 -18.19 -13.55 13.10
N GLU A 126 -18.60 -14.39 12.15
CA GLU A 126 -17.69 -15.14 11.28
C GLU A 126 -16.86 -14.20 10.37
N HIS A 127 -17.42 -13.07 9.90
CA HIS A 127 -16.66 -12.08 9.12
C HIS A 127 -15.49 -11.52 9.93
N TRP A 128 -15.75 -11.15 11.19
CA TRP A 128 -14.73 -10.63 12.10
C TRP A 128 -13.68 -11.70 12.42
N LEU A 129 -14.09 -12.92 12.75
CA LEU A 129 -13.17 -14.00 13.07
C LEU A 129 -12.23 -14.30 11.89
N ARG A 130 -12.75 -14.39 10.67
CA ARG A 130 -11.94 -14.62 9.46
C ARG A 130 -11.02 -13.44 9.17
N ALA A 131 -11.47 -12.20 9.36
CA ALA A 131 -10.60 -11.03 9.26
C ALA A 131 -9.47 -11.06 10.29
N VAL A 132 -9.77 -11.43 11.54
CA VAL A 132 -8.76 -11.53 12.60
C VAL A 132 -7.71 -12.58 12.27
N ILE A 133 -8.14 -13.79 11.94
CA ILE A 133 -7.24 -14.92 11.64
C ILE A 133 -6.49 -14.65 10.32
N GLY A 134 -7.16 -14.14 9.30
CA GLY A 134 -6.55 -13.80 8.02
C GLY A 134 -5.49 -12.70 8.15
N GLY A 135 -5.80 -11.63 8.88
CA GLY A 135 -4.89 -10.52 9.14
C GLY A 135 -3.68 -10.95 9.96
N ALA A 136 -3.91 -11.61 11.10
CA ALA A 136 -2.83 -12.07 11.98
C ALA A 136 -1.99 -13.17 11.32
N GLY A 137 -2.62 -14.14 10.66
CA GLY A 137 -1.93 -15.24 9.98
C GLY A 137 -1.06 -14.74 8.83
N LEU A 138 -1.55 -13.81 8.02
CA LEU A 138 -0.76 -13.24 6.93
C LEU A 138 0.38 -12.37 7.47
N ALA A 139 0.12 -11.51 8.45
CA ALA A 139 1.17 -10.72 9.08
C ALA A 139 2.25 -11.62 9.72
N PHE A 140 1.86 -12.70 10.37
CA PHE A 140 2.78 -13.69 10.95
C PHE A 140 3.60 -14.40 9.86
N PHE A 141 2.99 -14.79 8.75
CA PHE A 141 3.71 -15.39 7.62
C PHE A 141 4.78 -14.42 7.09
N PHE A 142 4.42 -13.17 6.80
CA PHE A 142 5.39 -12.19 6.31
C PHE A 142 6.47 -11.85 7.36
N ALA A 143 6.10 -11.69 8.63
CA ALA A 143 7.05 -11.41 9.71
C ALA A 143 8.03 -12.58 9.95
N SER A 144 7.53 -13.82 9.94
CA SER A 144 8.38 -15.00 10.12
C SER A 144 9.38 -15.15 8.97
N THR A 145 8.98 -14.90 7.72
CA THR A 145 9.94 -14.90 6.60
C THR A 145 10.97 -13.78 6.74
N ALA A 146 10.58 -12.59 7.21
CA ALA A 146 11.51 -11.48 7.45
C ALA A 146 12.58 -11.85 8.50
N VAL A 147 12.18 -12.52 9.58
CA VAL A 147 13.08 -12.94 10.66
C VAL A 147 13.95 -14.13 10.25
N LEU A 148 13.38 -15.14 9.59
CA LEU A 148 14.07 -16.39 9.27
C LEU A 148 14.99 -16.27 8.04
N LEU A 149 14.58 -15.53 7.01
CA LEU A 149 15.35 -15.37 5.77
C LEU A 149 16.17 -14.08 5.76
N GLY A 150 15.96 -13.19 6.74
CA GLY A 150 16.66 -11.92 6.87
C GLY A 150 16.51 -11.08 5.60
N ARG A 151 17.66 -10.71 5.00
CA ARG A 151 17.67 -9.93 3.75
C ARG A 151 17.03 -10.66 2.57
N ARG A 152 16.88 -11.98 2.58
CA ARG A 152 16.24 -12.74 1.49
C ARG A 152 14.73 -12.88 1.65
N GLY A 153 14.19 -12.53 2.82
CA GLY A 153 12.77 -12.59 3.13
C GLY A 153 12.03 -11.30 2.75
N PHE A 154 10.74 -11.27 3.07
CA PHE A 154 9.94 -10.06 2.94
C PHE A 154 10.36 -8.99 3.94
N GLY A 155 10.07 -7.72 3.65
CA GLY A 155 10.35 -6.64 4.57
C GLY A 155 9.38 -6.67 5.76
N LEU A 156 9.84 -6.23 6.94
CA LEU A 156 8.95 -5.99 8.08
C LEU A 156 7.86 -4.95 7.77
N GLY A 157 8.09 -4.07 6.79
CA GLY A 157 7.06 -3.17 6.27
C GLY A 157 5.92 -3.91 5.57
N ASP A 158 6.24 -4.93 4.78
CA ASP A 158 5.25 -5.77 4.10
C ASP A 158 4.40 -6.55 5.10
N ALA A 159 4.99 -7.03 6.21
CA ALA A 159 4.26 -7.70 7.28
C ALA A 159 3.19 -6.79 7.93
N LYS A 160 3.48 -5.48 8.08
CA LYS A 160 2.50 -4.52 8.61
C LYS A 160 1.37 -4.26 7.63
N LEU A 161 1.67 -4.20 6.33
CA LEU A 161 0.65 -4.04 5.30
C LEU A 161 -0.19 -5.33 5.16
N ALA A 162 0.45 -6.50 5.27
CA ALA A 162 -0.19 -7.81 5.31
C ALA A 162 -1.22 -7.94 6.43
N LEU A 163 -1.01 -7.27 7.58
CA LEU A 163 -1.98 -7.22 8.67
C LEU A 163 -3.33 -6.62 8.22
N SER A 164 -3.28 -5.54 7.44
CA SER A 164 -4.48 -4.89 6.90
C SER A 164 -5.08 -5.67 5.72
N VAL A 165 -4.25 -6.24 4.86
CA VAL A 165 -4.70 -6.99 3.69
C VAL A 165 -5.36 -8.30 4.07
N GLY A 166 -4.74 -9.06 4.97
CA GLY A 166 -5.32 -10.32 5.44
C GLY A 166 -6.65 -10.09 6.15
N ALA A 167 -6.79 -8.97 6.86
CA ALA A 167 -8.06 -8.59 7.48
C ALA A 167 -9.13 -8.25 6.44
N LEU A 168 -8.80 -7.43 5.44
CA LEU A 168 -9.73 -7.06 4.37
C LEU A 168 -10.16 -8.25 3.53
N LEU A 169 -9.22 -9.09 3.08
CA LEU A 169 -9.56 -10.26 2.28
C LEU A 169 -10.26 -11.34 3.12
N GLY A 170 -9.80 -11.55 4.35
CA GLY A 170 -10.41 -12.49 5.29
C GLY A 170 -11.85 -12.13 5.64
N TRP A 171 -12.18 -10.83 5.69
CA TRP A 171 -13.55 -10.36 5.87
C TRP A 171 -14.51 -10.97 4.84
N TYR A 172 -14.13 -11.01 3.57
CA TYR A 172 -14.95 -11.59 2.48
C TYR A 172 -14.81 -13.12 2.34
N GLY A 173 -13.97 -13.74 3.18
CA GLY A 173 -13.86 -15.19 3.30
C GLY A 173 -12.54 -15.78 2.81
N TRP A 174 -12.32 -17.04 3.18
CA TRP A 174 -11.11 -17.79 2.84
C TRP A 174 -10.81 -17.88 1.34
N PRO A 175 -11.80 -18.11 0.45
CA PRO A 175 -11.53 -18.15 -0.99
C PRO A 175 -10.97 -16.82 -1.51
N VAL A 176 -11.50 -15.69 -1.03
CA VAL A 176 -11.06 -14.34 -1.44
C VAL A 176 -9.65 -14.05 -0.94
N LEU A 177 -9.34 -14.44 0.30
CA LEU A 177 -7.98 -14.37 0.85
C LEU A 177 -6.98 -15.17 0.02
N LEU A 178 -7.27 -16.45 -0.23
CA LEU A 178 -6.38 -17.30 -1.02
C LEU A 178 -6.22 -16.78 -2.46
N PHE A 179 -7.32 -16.36 -3.08
CA PHE A 179 -7.30 -15.81 -4.43
C PHE A 179 -6.48 -14.51 -4.52
N GLY A 180 -6.63 -13.59 -3.56
CA GLY A 180 -5.83 -12.37 -3.50
C GLY A 180 -4.34 -12.63 -3.30
N LEU A 181 -3.98 -13.64 -2.50
CA LEU A 181 -2.59 -14.07 -2.38
C LEU A 181 -2.06 -14.67 -3.69
N VAL A 182 -2.83 -15.55 -4.33
CA VAL A 182 -2.43 -16.14 -5.62
C VAL A 182 -2.24 -15.06 -6.68
N LEU A 183 -3.13 -14.08 -6.76
CA LEU A 183 -2.97 -12.94 -7.67
C LEU A 183 -1.72 -12.12 -7.34
N THR A 184 -1.50 -11.81 -6.06
CA THR A 184 -0.33 -11.06 -5.60
C THR A 184 0.97 -11.78 -5.97
N PHE A 185 1.11 -13.05 -5.56
CA PHE A 185 2.31 -13.83 -5.83
C PHE A 185 2.48 -14.10 -7.33
N GLY A 186 1.40 -14.43 -8.04
CA GLY A 186 1.42 -14.66 -9.48
C GLY A 186 1.87 -13.44 -10.28
N LEU A 187 1.33 -12.25 -9.98
CA LEU A 187 1.74 -10.99 -10.61
C LEU A 187 3.19 -10.66 -10.28
N SER A 188 3.60 -10.81 -9.01
CA SER A 188 4.97 -10.55 -8.60
C SER A 188 5.96 -11.51 -9.30
N ALA A 189 5.61 -12.79 -9.44
CA ALA A 189 6.42 -13.79 -10.11
C ALA A 189 6.51 -13.50 -11.62
N LEU A 190 5.40 -13.18 -12.28
CA LEU A 190 5.37 -12.87 -13.70
C LEU A 190 6.28 -11.67 -14.03
N VAL A 191 6.19 -10.59 -13.25
CA VAL A 191 7.05 -9.40 -13.44
C VAL A 191 8.51 -9.70 -13.11
N SER A 192 8.78 -10.44 -12.03
CA SER A 192 10.15 -10.83 -11.65
C SER A 192 10.81 -11.69 -12.73
N LEU A 193 10.09 -12.68 -13.25
CA LEU A 193 10.56 -13.55 -14.33
C LEU A 193 10.76 -12.77 -15.63
N GLY A 194 9.86 -11.83 -15.98
CA GLY A 194 10.03 -10.96 -17.14
C GLY A 194 11.27 -10.07 -17.04
N LEU A 195 11.54 -9.51 -15.86
CA LEU A 195 12.74 -8.71 -15.62
C LEU A 195 14.02 -9.55 -15.67
N LEU A 196 13.97 -10.79 -15.18
CA LEU A 196 15.09 -11.72 -15.25
C LEU A 196 15.35 -12.17 -16.71
N ALA A 197 14.29 -12.50 -17.45
CA ALA A 197 14.37 -12.91 -18.86
C ALA A 197 14.90 -11.78 -19.75
N THR A 198 14.52 -10.53 -19.47
CA THR A 198 15.04 -9.35 -20.16
C THR A 198 16.41 -8.89 -19.64
N ARG A 199 17.01 -9.62 -18.69
CA ARG A 199 18.29 -9.31 -18.02
C ARG A 199 18.34 -7.91 -17.38
N ARG A 200 17.18 -7.36 -17.02
CA ARG A 200 17.04 -6.07 -16.33
C ARG A 200 17.10 -6.21 -14.81
N ALA A 201 17.00 -7.44 -14.30
CA ALA A 201 17.20 -7.79 -12.90
C ALA A 201 18.07 -9.05 -12.79
N ASN A 202 18.70 -9.23 -11.63
CA ASN A 202 19.41 -10.45 -11.25
C ASN A 202 18.70 -11.12 -10.07
N TRP A 203 19.11 -12.34 -9.73
CA TRP A 203 18.55 -13.12 -8.62
C TRP A 203 18.73 -12.47 -7.23
N SER A 204 19.59 -11.46 -7.10
CA SER A 204 19.79 -10.69 -5.86
C SER A 204 19.07 -9.33 -5.85
N THR A 205 18.31 -9.02 -6.91
CA THR A 205 17.57 -7.76 -7.00
C THR A 205 16.33 -7.82 -6.12
N HIS A 206 16.26 -6.92 -5.14
CA HIS A 206 15.05 -6.74 -4.34
C HIS A 206 14.00 -5.96 -5.12
N LEU A 207 12.85 -6.59 -5.34
CA LEU A 207 11.68 -5.97 -5.96
C LEU A 207 10.71 -5.46 -4.89
N PRO A 208 10.08 -4.28 -5.09
CA PRO A 208 9.05 -3.78 -4.20
C PRO A 208 7.82 -4.69 -4.28
N PHE A 209 7.46 -5.32 -3.15
CA PHE A 209 6.34 -6.25 -3.08
C PHE A 209 5.00 -5.55 -2.83
N GLY A 210 5.02 -4.38 -2.19
CA GLY A 210 3.84 -3.57 -1.87
C GLY A 210 2.90 -3.29 -3.05
N PRO A 211 3.37 -2.91 -4.25
CA PRO A 211 2.53 -2.68 -5.41
C PRO A 211 1.73 -3.92 -5.82
N PHE A 212 2.36 -5.10 -5.85
CA PHE A 212 1.70 -6.35 -6.22
C PHE A 212 0.67 -6.75 -5.17
N LEU A 213 0.99 -6.52 -3.90
CA LEU A 213 0.10 -6.81 -2.79
C LEU A 213 -1.16 -5.95 -2.86
N LEU A 214 -1.03 -4.66 -3.20
CA LEU A 214 -2.20 -3.82 -3.41
C LEU A 214 -3.03 -4.24 -4.62
N ILE A 215 -2.39 -4.46 -5.77
CA ILE A 215 -3.11 -4.83 -7.00
C ILE A 215 -3.83 -6.17 -6.82
N GLY A 216 -3.17 -7.17 -6.23
CA GLY A 216 -3.78 -8.47 -5.97
C GLY A 216 -4.94 -8.38 -4.98
N THR A 217 -4.82 -7.55 -3.95
CA THR A 217 -5.89 -7.31 -2.96
C THR A 217 -7.10 -6.63 -3.61
N THR A 218 -6.90 -5.52 -4.32
CA THR A 218 -8.01 -4.79 -4.95
C THR A 218 -8.67 -5.60 -6.06
N ALA A 219 -7.89 -6.32 -6.87
CA ALA A 219 -8.43 -7.18 -7.92
C ALA A 219 -9.24 -8.35 -7.33
N ALA A 220 -8.74 -9.00 -6.28
CA ALA A 220 -9.50 -10.07 -5.62
C ALA A 220 -10.81 -9.58 -5.03
N LEU A 221 -10.80 -8.42 -4.39
CA LEU A 221 -12.02 -7.81 -3.84
C LEU A 221 -13.02 -7.47 -4.94
N LEU A 222 -12.58 -6.81 -6.02
CA LEU A 222 -13.46 -6.45 -7.15
C LEU A 222 -14.06 -7.67 -7.86
N LEU A 223 -13.36 -8.81 -7.87
CA LEU A 223 -13.82 -10.04 -8.50
C LEU A 223 -14.69 -10.91 -7.57
N ALA A 224 -14.61 -10.68 -6.27
CA ALA A 224 -15.34 -11.43 -5.25
C ALA A 224 -16.67 -10.77 -4.84
N THR A 225 -16.87 -9.51 -5.19
CA THR A 225 -18.08 -8.69 -4.93
C THR A 225 -18.97 -8.65 -6.15
#